data_AF-A0A924KKV5-F1
#
_entry.id   AF-A0A924KKV5-F1
#
_cell.length_a   1.000
_cell.length_b   1.000
_cell.length_c   1.000
_cell.angle_alpha   90.00
_cell.angle_beta   90.00
_cell.angle_gamma   90.00
#
_symmetry.space_group_name_H-M   'P 1'
#
loop_
_entity.id
_entity.type
_entity.pdbx_description
1 polymer ?
#
loop_
_entity_poly.entity_id
_entity_poly.type
_entity_poly.pdbx_seq_one_letter_code
_entity_poly.pdbx_strand_id
1 'polypeptide(L)'
;MFWQSVNPPPKPDGLPSASKRRMGLGQMRYTFVHDHLEIDDPSQDVSTRYFKSPREYGFSVREYDGARTAWARDFENGTMLVTNAAGDSHVLSPKLPARIIFLDPHGYPLQDTGLVQSADHRDAEVVTVRMTITATYDLQGSEPEAARSLLIALLDDALVDAMRFSEDKIKLLDHTFESSSLLVEDRQTSSDTNFSKLLDL
;
A
#
# COMPACT_ATOMS: atom_id res chain seq x y z
N MET A 1 12.84 5.45 25.73
CA MET A 1 13.18 6.87 25.55
C MET A 1 11.98 7.69 26.00
N PHE A 2 12.15 8.72 26.83
CA PHE A 2 11.07 9.53 27.41
C PHE A 2 10.84 10.81 26.59
N TRP A 3 9.58 11.18 26.38
CA TRP A 3 9.20 12.38 25.62
C TRP A 3 8.41 13.33 26.54
N GLN A 4 9.09 14.39 26.98
CA GLN A 4 8.49 15.45 27.79
C GLN A 4 8.41 16.72 26.96
N SER A 5 7.22 17.32 26.88
CA SER A 5 7.04 18.59 26.17
C SER A 5 7.57 19.73 27.04
N VAL A 6 8.31 20.66 26.43
CA VAL A 6 8.94 21.79 27.13
C VAL A 6 7.88 22.78 27.65
N ASN A 7 6.79 22.96 26.89
CA ASN A 7 5.64 23.79 27.25
C ASN A 7 4.36 23.14 26.73
N PRO A 8 3.80 22.12 27.41
CA PRO A 8 2.60 21.46 26.94
C PRO A 8 1.41 22.45 27.01
N PRO A 9 0.69 22.70 25.90
CA PRO A 9 -0.57 23.40 25.98
C PRO A 9 -1.55 22.60 26.86
N PRO A 10 -2.49 23.24 27.58
CA PRO A 10 -3.53 22.53 28.29
C PRO A 10 -4.29 21.64 27.30
N LYS A 11 -4.48 20.37 27.67
CA LYS A 11 -5.24 19.43 26.82
C LYS A 11 -6.70 19.90 26.74
N PRO A 12 -7.27 20.08 25.54
CA PRO A 12 -8.69 20.35 25.39
C PRO A 12 -9.54 19.25 26.03
N ASP A 13 -10.67 19.63 26.60
CA ASP A 13 -11.67 18.66 27.05
C ASP A 13 -12.37 18.00 25.85
N GLY A 14 -12.78 16.74 25.99
CA GLY A 14 -13.52 16.01 24.95
C GLY A 14 -12.69 15.57 23.75
N LEU A 15 -11.39 15.39 23.91
CA LEU A 15 -10.53 14.81 22.86
C LEU A 15 -11.00 13.39 22.50
N PRO A 16 -10.89 12.99 21.22
CA PRO A 16 -11.13 11.61 20.84
C PRO A 16 -10.07 10.69 21.46
N SER A 17 -10.45 9.44 21.69
CA SER A 17 -9.51 8.37 22.05
C SER A 17 -8.86 7.78 20.80
N ALA A 18 -7.55 7.54 20.85
CA ALA A 18 -6.88 6.73 19.84
C ALA A 18 -7.18 5.24 20.07
N SER A 19 -7.46 4.50 19.01
CA SER A 19 -7.85 3.08 19.08
C SER A 19 -6.66 2.17 18.82
N LYS A 20 -6.46 1.16 19.66
CA LYS A 20 -5.42 0.14 19.43
C LYS A 20 -5.96 -0.93 18.47
N ARG A 21 -5.39 -1.02 17.28
CA ARG A 21 -5.77 -1.94 16.20
C ARG A 21 -4.70 -2.95 15.91
N ARG A 22 -5.12 -4.14 15.49
CA ARG A 22 -4.23 -5.17 14.94
C ARG A 22 -4.10 -4.93 13.44
N MET A 23 -2.89 -4.75 12.96
CA MET A 23 -2.58 -4.64 11.55
C MET A 23 -2.40 -6.02 10.92
N GLY A 24 -2.45 -6.10 9.59
CA GLY A 24 -2.38 -7.34 8.80
C GLY A 24 -1.08 -8.14 8.89
N LEU A 25 -0.16 -7.77 9.79
CA LEU A 25 1.06 -8.51 10.15
C LEU A 25 1.09 -8.88 11.65
N GLY A 26 -0.05 -8.77 12.35
CA GLY A 26 -0.13 -8.99 13.80
C GLY A 26 0.45 -7.86 14.65
N GLN A 27 1.07 -6.84 14.04
CA GLN A 27 1.53 -5.63 14.72
C GLN A 27 0.34 -4.85 15.29
N MET A 28 0.41 -4.46 16.56
CA MET A 28 -0.58 -3.56 17.14
C MET A 28 -0.17 -2.11 16.88
N ARG A 29 -1.07 -1.29 16.34
CA ARG A 29 -0.88 0.16 16.17
C ARG A 29 -2.04 0.96 16.74
N TYR A 30 -1.74 2.15 17.24
CA TYR A 30 -2.71 3.17 17.58
C TYR A 30 -3.12 3.91 16.33
N THR A 31 -4.43 3.94 16.08
CA THR A 31 -5.08 4.64 14.99
C THR A 31 -6.03 5.70 15.55
N PHE A 32 -6.47 6.62 14.71
CA PHE A 32 -7.53 7.56 15.06
C PHE A 32 -8.44 7.82 13.87
N VAL A 33 -9.64 8.30 14.14
CA VAL A 33 -10.59 8.69 13.08
C VAL A 33 -10.47 10.18 12.80
N HIS A 34 -10.38 10.54 11.53
CA HIS A 34 -10.45 11.91 11.04
C HIS A 34 -11.30 11.94 9.76
N ASP A 35 -12.33 12.77 9.73
CA ASP A 35 -13.31 12.84 8.62
C ASP A 35 -13.84 11.46 8.18
N HIS A 36 -14.22 10.63 9.16
CA HIS A 36 -14.71 9.25 8.98
C HIS A 36 -13.69 8.24 8.45
N LEU A 37 -12.43 8.64 8.27
CA LEU A 37 -11.34 7.76 7.83
C LEU A 37 -10.49 7.35 9.03
N GLU A 38 -10.16 6.06 9.12
CA GLU A 38 -9.21 5.56 10.11
C GLU A 38 -7.78 5.78 9.61
N ILE A 39 -6.98 6.49 10.41
CA ILE A 39 -5.62 6.91 10.10
C ILE A 39 -4.66 6.21 11.06
N ASP A 40 -3.68 5.49 10.51
CA ASP A 40 -2.56 4.90 11.24
C ASP A 40 -1.23 5.62 10.93
N ASP A 41 -1.06 6.13 9.72
CA ASP A 41 0.04 6.99 9.28
C ASP A 41 -0.47 8.36 8.78
N PRO A 42 -0.32 9.44 9.58
CA PRO A 42 -0.76 10.78 9.21
C PRO A 42 0.15 11.49 8.19
N SER A 43 1.26 10.87 7.76
CA SER A 43 2.11 11.37 6.67
C SER A 43 1.72 10.81 5.31
N GLN A 44 0.78 9.87 5.27
CA GLN A 44 0.31 9.20 4.06
C GLN A 44 -1.19 9.41 3.89
N ASP A 45 -1.64 9.38 2.64
CA ASP A 45 -3.06 9.29 2.33
C ASP A 45 -3.62 7.89 2.65
N VAL A 46 -4.95 7.76 2.69
CA VAL A 46 -5.64 6.47 2.93
C VAL A 46 -5.29 5.39 1.90
N SER A 47 -4.86 5.82 0.72
CA SER A 47 -4.35 4.94 -0.34
C SER A 47 -2.90 4.48 -0.13
N THR A 48 -2.23 5.00 0.90
CA THR A 48 -0.79 4.86 1.21
C THR A 48 0.17 5.25 0.08
N ARG A 49 -0.33 5.86 -1.00
CA ARG A 49 0.43 6.18 -2.23
C ARG A 49 0.98 7.60 -2.24
N TYR A 50 0.36 8.49 -1.49
CA TYR A 50 0.66 9.92 -1.54
C TYR A 50 1.03 10.46 -0.17
N PHE A 51 2.09 11.24 -0.14
CA PHE A 51 2.47 11.98 1.04
C PHE A 51 1.44 13.07 1.34
N LYS A 52 0.99 13.14 2.59
CA LYS A 52 0.13 14.20 3.13
C LYS A 52 0.79 14.90 4.30
N SER A 53 0.48 16.20 4.43
CA SER A 53 0.97 16.97 5.56
C SER A 53 0.22 16.57 6.84
N PRO A 54 0.90 16.23 7.95
CA PRO A 54 0.22 15.90 9.21
C PRO A 54 -0.69 17.03 9.71
N ARG A 55 -0.45 18.27 9.28
CA ARG A 55 -1.31 19.42 9.58
C ARG A 55 -2.75 19.21 9.11
N GLU A 56 -2.95 18.52 7.99
CA GLU A 56 -4.29 18.19 7.48
C GLU A 56 -5.07 17.35 8.47
N TYR A 57 -4.39 16.48 9.22
CA TYR A 57 -4.96 15.68 10.30
C TYR A 57 -4.93 16.38 11.66
N GLY A 58 -4.76 17.70 11.71
CA GLY A 58 -4.80 18.47 12.96
C GLY A 58 -3.54 18.36 13.84
N PHE A 59 -2.40 17.96 13.28
CA PHE A 59 -1.13 17.98 14.00
C PHE A 59 -0.51 19.38 14.02
N SER A 60 0.20 19.67 15.11
CA SER A 60 0.94 20.92 15.30
C SER A 60 2.39 20.62 15.69
N VAL A 61 3.35 21.42 15.23
CA VAL A 61 4.75 21.25 15.65
C VAL A 61 4.91 21.69 17.11
N ARG A 62 5.54 20.85 17.94
CA ARG A 62 5.81 21.11 19.36
C ARG A 62 7.25 20.76 19.72
N GLU A 63 7.76 21.44 20.73
CA GLU A 63 9.09 21.23 21.29
C GLU A 63 9.07 20.23 22.46
N TYR A 64 10.09 19.39 22.47
CA TYR A 64 10.32 18.34 23.47
C TYR A 64 11.76 18.41 23.98
N ASP A 65 11.96 17.90 25.20
CA ASP A 65 13.27 17.89 25.86
C ASP A 65 14.37 17.30 24.97
N GLY A 66 15.56 17.90 25.08
CA GLY A 66 16.72 17.55 24.26
C GLY A 66 16.76 18.25 22.90
N ALA A 67 16.19 19.45 22.78
CA ALA A 67 16.11 20.23 21.54
C ALA A 67 15.41 19.48 20.38
N ARG A 68 14.44 18.62 20.72
CA ARG A 68 13.67 17.83 19.76
C ARG A 68 12.40 18.56 19.38
N THR A 69 11.97 18.37 18.16
CA THR A 69 10.67 18.83 17.66
C THR A 69 9.88 17.64 17.15
N ALA A 70 8.55 17.65 17.31
CA ALA A 70 7.63 16.66 16.76
C ALA A 70 6.35 17.31 16.24
N TRP A 71 5.78 16.77 15.16
CA TRP A 71 4.37 17.00 14.87
C TRP A 71 3.56 16.23 15.90
N ALA A 72 2.73 16.91 16.68
CA ALA A 72 2.01 16.33 17.80
C ALA A 72 0.51 16.61 17.69
N ARG A 73 -0.27 15.58 18.03
CA ARG A 73 -1.72 15.65 18.24
C ARG A 73 -2.09 14.90 19.51
N ASP A 74 -2.87 15.56 20.37
CA ASP A 74 -3.33 14.96 21.62
C ASP A 74 -4.59 14.13 21.42
N PHE A 75 -4.68 13.08 22.23
CA PHE A 75 -5.83 12.22 22.40
C PHE A 75 -6.14 12.11 23.90
N GLU A 76 -7.35 11.67 24.22
CA GLU A 76 -7.74 11.42 25.61
C GLU A 76 -6.77 10.46 26.31
N ASN A 77 -6.37 9.40 25.61
CA ASN A 77 -5.51 8.34 26.12
C ASN A 77 -4.01 8.52 25.82
N GLY A 78 -3.58 9.68 25.29
CA GLY A 78 -2.17 9.85 24.94
C GLY A 78 -1.87 11.02 24.01
N THR A 79 -0.71 10.95 23.36
CA THR A 79 -0.30 11.91 22.34
C THR A 79 0.40 11.18 21.21
N MET A 80 -0.03 11.41 19.97
CA MET A 80 0.65 10.88 18.79
C MET A 80 1.68 11.89 18.28
N LEU A 81 2.88 11.41 18.01
CA LEU A 81 3.98 12.16 17.43
C LEU A 81 4.32 11.63 16.04
N VAL A 82 4.68 12.54 15.15
CA VAL A 82 5.21 12.25 13.82
C VAL A 82 6.54 12.96 13.64
N THR A 83 7.57 12.20 13.34
CA THR A 83 8.93 12.68 13.06
C THR A 83 9.45 12.01 11.80
N ASN A 84 10.62 12.43 11.31
CA ASN A 84 11.35 11.62 10.34
C ASN A 84 11.97 10.38 11.04
N ALA A 85 12.60 9.50 10.26
CA ALA A 85 13.28 8.30 10.77
C ALA A 85 14.37 8.61 11.81
N ALA A 86 15.08 9.74 11.67
CA ALA A 86 16.11 10.18 12.61
C ALA A 86 15.55 10.74 13.94
N GLY A 87 14.24 11.01 14.01
CA GLY A 87 13.59 11.59 15.19
C GLY A 87 13.45 13.11 15.15
N ASP A 88 13.76 13.75 14.02
CA ASP A 88 13.59 15.20 13.80
C ASP A 88 12.27 15.49 13.08
N SER A 89 11.55 16.55 13.44
CA SER A 89 10.22 16.84 12.84
C SER A 89 10.16 17.97 11.83
N HIS A 90 11.23 18.74 11.69
CA HIS A 90 11.27 19.89 10.78
C HIS A 90 11.45 19.47 9.31
N VAL A 91 11.73 18.19 9.04
CA VAL A 91 11.93 17.66 7.69
C VAL A 91 11.18 16.35 7.53
N LEU A 92 9.85 16.42 7.37
CA LEU A 92 9.14 15.33 6.72
C LEU A 92 9.35 15.46 5.22
N SER A 93 9.71 14.37 4.56
CA SER A 93 9.97 14.32 3.13
C SER A 93 9.08 13.27 2.50
N PRO A 94 8.47 13.53 1.32
CA PRO A 94 7.76 12.50 0.58
C PRO A 94 8.66 11.34 0.14
N LYS A 95 9.99 11.52 0.20
CA LYS A 95 10.98 10.50 -0.20
C LYS A 95 11.41 9.59 0.95
N LEU A 96 11.12 9.94 2.21
CA LEU A 96 11.59 9.21 3.38
C LEU A 96 10.39 8.84 4.27
N PRO A 97 10.37 7.63 4.84
CA PRO A 97 9.27 7.22 5.71
C PRO A 97 9.24 8.07 6.99
N ALA A 98 8.02 8.38 7.45
CA ALA A 98 7.81 8.98 8.75
C ALA A 98 7.92 7.93 9.86
N ARG A 99 8.34 8.38 11.04
CA ARG A 99 8.30 7.64 12.29
C ARG A 99 7.12 8.14 13.12
N ILE A 100 6.29 7.22 13.57
CA ILE A 100 5.06 7.48 14.31
C ILE A 100 5.22 6.90 15.70
N ILE A 101 5.06 7.74 16.71
CA ILE A 101 5.22 7.37 18.10
C ILE A 101 3.89 7.68 18.80
N PHE A 102 3.33 6.72 19.52
CA PHE A 102 2.19 6.99 20.40
C PHE A 102 2.67 6.95 21.85
N LEU A 103 2.48 8.06 22.55
CA LEU A 103 2.83 8.20 23.96
C LEU A 103 1.58 8.00 24.82
N ASP A 104 1.73 7.38 25.98
CA ASP A 104 0.71 7.41 27.03
C ASP A 104 0.57 8.83 27.63
N PRO A 105 -0.42 9.07 28.52
CA PRO A 105 -0.58 10.37 29.16
C PRO A 105 0.60 10.81 30.03
N HIS A 106 1.50 9.90 30.39
CA HIS A 106 2.70 10.14 31.18
C HIS A 106 3.95 10.41 30.32
N GLY A 107 3.85 10.32 28.98
CA GLY A 107 4.97 10.53 28.06
C GLY A 107 5.81 9.29 27.76
N TYR A 108 5.36 8.09 28.15
CA TYR A 108 6.02 6.83 27.79
C TYR A 108 5.55 6.33 26.42
N PRO A 109 6.47 5.88 25.55
CA PRO A 109 6.09 5.34 24.25
C PRO A 109 5.39 3.98 24.38
N LEU A 110 4.12 3.92 23.97
CA LEU A 110 3.33 2.69 23.80
C LEU A 110 3.46 2.11 22.39
N GLN A 111 3.83 2.95 21.42
CA GLN A 111 4.15 2.57 20.05
C GLN A 111 5.30 3.43 19.56
N ASP A 112 6.19 2.83 18.78
CA ASP A 112 7.24 3.54 18.06
C ASP A 112 7.55 2.79 16.76
N THR A 113 7.08 3.30 15.62
CA THR A 113 7.29 2.61 14.33
C THR A 113 8.76 2.57 13.92
N GLY A 114 9.62 3.43 14.46
CA GLY A 114 11.07 3.37 14.22
C GLY A 114 11.77 2.26 15.00
N LEU A 115 11.26 1.88 16.17
CA LEU A 115 11.75 0.70 16.91
C LEU A 115 11.14 -0.60 16.38
N VAL A 116 9.90 -0.56 15.88
CA VAL A 116 9.29 -1.73 15.22
C VAL A 116 9.89 -1.96 13.82
N GLN A 117 10.46 -0.94 13.17
CA GLN A 117 11.29 -1.12 11.97
C GLN A 117 12.47 -2.07 12.23
N SER A 118 13.06 -2.11 13.43
CA SER A 118 14.16 -3.04 13.75
C SER A 118 13.74 -4.47 14.08
N ALA A 119 12.45 -4.76 14.27
CA ALA A 119 11.97 -6.10 14.65
C ALA A 119 11.28 -6.86 13.51
N ASP A 120 10.97 -6.21 12.38
CA ASP A 120 10.40 -6.90 11.22
C ASP A 120 10.67 -6.22 9.87
N HIS A 121 11.74 -5.41 9.76
CA HIS A 121 12.46 -5.32 8.48
C HIS A 121 13.34 -6.57 8.36
N ARG A 122 12.72 -7.74 8.15
CA ARG A 122 13.22 -8.47 7.00
C ARG A 122 12.96 -7.53 5.84
N ASP A 123 13.99 -7.13 5.09
CA ASP A 123 13.77 -6.69 3.72
C ASP A 123 12.69 -7.62 3.18
N ALA A 124 11.50 -7.08 2.87
CA ALA A 124 10.49 -7.91 2.24
C ALA A 124 11.23 -8.53 1.07
N GLU A 125 11.37 -9.86 1.08
CA GLU A 125 12.07 -10.57 0.03
C GLU A 125 11.15 -10.48 -1.18
N VAL A 126 11.21 -9.33 -1.86
CA VAL A 126 10.37 -9.02 -3.00
C VAL A 126 10.94 -9.83 -4.14
N VAL A 127 10.24 -10.90 -4.44
CA VAL A 127 10.53 -11.72 -5.61
C VAL A 127 9.55 -11.35 -6.70
N THR A 128 10.07 -10.96 -7.85
CA THR A 128 9.27 -10.81 -9.07
C THR A 128 9.03 -12.20 -9.66
N VAL A 129 7.76 -12.63 -9.69
CA VAL A 129 7.36 -13.88 -10.36
C VAL A 129 6.90 -13.56 -11.77
N ARG A 130 7.58 -14.13 -12.77
CA ARG A 130 7.19 -14.00 -14.18
C ARG A 130 6.41 -15.24 -14.61
N MET A 131 5.21 -15.06 -15.15
CA MET A 131 4.33 -16.14 -15.58
C MET A 131 3.93 -15.97 -17.04
N THR A 132 3.96 -17.05 -17.82
CA THR A 132 3.45 -17.09 -19.19
C THR A 132 2.18 -17.93 -19.20
N ILE A 133 1.07 -17.35 -19.67
CA ILE A 133 -0.24 -18.00 -19.72
C ILE A 133 -0.64 -18.18 -21.18
N THR A 134 -1.05 -19.39 -21.54
CA THR A 134 -1.67 -19.68 -22.84
C THR A 134 -3.09 -20.15 -22.59
N ALA A 135 -4.07 -19.46 -23.17
CA ALA A 135 -5.47 -19.81 -23.09
C ALA A 135 -6.04 -19.95 -24.50
N THR A 136 -6.79 -21.02 -24.73
CA THR A 136 -7.49 -21.27 -25.99
C THR A 136 -8.96 -20.89 -25.80
N TYR A 137 -9.46 -20.01 -26.65
CA TYR A 137 -10.85 -19.56 -26.62
C TYR A 137 -11.62 -20.13 -27.81
N ASP A 138 -12.86 -20.56 -27.57
CA ASP A 138 -13.84 -20.73 -28.63
C ASP A 138 -14.45 -19.36 -28.93
N LEU A 139 -14.16 -18.81 -30.11
CA LEU A 139 -14.56 -17.45 -30.47
C LEU A 139 -16.04 -17.34 -30.81
N GLN A 140 -16.71 -18.43 -31.23
CA GLN A 140 -18.13 -18.44 -31.61
C GLN A 140 -18.58 -17.27 -32.51
N GLY A 141 -17.71 -16.81 -33.42
CA GLY A 141 -17.97 -15.67 -34.32
C GLY A 141 -17.51 -14.30 -33.79
N SER A 142 -16.86 -14.23 -32.63
CA SER A 142 -16.23 -13.03 -32.09
C SER A 142 -14.82 -12.81 -32.64
N GLU A 143 -14.34 -11.57 -32.58
CA GLU A 143 -12.97 -11.21 -32.98
C GLU A 143 -11.93 -11.77 -31.98
N PRO A 144 -10.75 -12.25 -32.44
CA PRO A 144 -9.66 -12.72 -31.57
C PRO A 144 -9.23 -11.70 -30.50
N GLU A 145 -9.26 -10.41 -30.82
CA GLU A 145 -8.98 -9.30 -29.90
C GLU A 145 -9.91 -9.29 -28.68
N ALA A 146 -11.16 -9.74 -28.83
CA ALA A 146 -12.11 -9.81 -27.73
C ALA A 146 -11.72 -10.88 -26.72
N ALA A 147 -11.25 -12.04 -27.19
CA ALA A 147 -10.75 -13.11 -26.33
C ALA A 147 -9.50 -12.68 -25.54
N ARG A 148 -8.58 -11.96 -26.19
CA ARG A 148 -7.40 -11.38 -25.52
C ARG A 148 -7.81 -10.36 -24.46
N SER A 149 -8.72 -9.45 -24.79
CA SER A 149 -9.19 -8.41 -23.86
C SER A 149 -9.90 -9.03 -22.65
N LEU A 150 -10.72 -10.05 -22.87
CA LEU A 150 -11.40 -10.80 -21.81
C LEU A 150 -10.39 -11.48 -20.86
N LEU A 151 -9.37 -12.15 -21.40
CA LEU A 151 -8.34 -12.80 -20.58
C LEU A 151 -7.57 -11.80 -19.71
N ILE A 152 -7.20 -10.64 -20.29
CA ILE A 152 -6.50 -9.60 -19.55
C ILE A 152 -7.38 -9.07 -18.42
N ALA A 153 -8.65 -8.77 -18.69
CA ALA A 153 -9.58 -8.29 -17.68
C ALA A 153 -9.78 -9.31 -16.54
N LEU A 154 -9.97 -10.59 -16.88
CA LEU A 154 -10.14 -11.66 -15.89
C LEU A 154 -8.91 -11.82 -15.00
N LEU A 155 -7.70 -11.75 -15.57
CA LEU A 155 -6.46 -11.82 -14.81
C LEU A 155 -6.26 -10.58 -13.93
N ASP A 156 -6.59 -9.39 -14.45
CA ASP A 156 -6.52 -8.13 -13.70
C ASP A 156 -7.44 -8.17 -12.48
N ASP A 157 -8.71 -8.55 -12.66
CA ASP A 157 -9.69 -8.69 -11.58
C ASP A 157 -9.23 -9.70 -10.52
N ALA A 158 -8.75 -10.87 -10.95
CA ALA A 158 -8.27 -11.92 -10.04
C ALA A 158 -7.05 -11.48 -9.23
N LEU A 159 -6.11 -10.75 -9.84
CA LEU A 159 -4.92 -10.23 -9.16
C LEU A 159 -5.29 -9.09 -8.20
N VAL A 160 -6.20 -8.19 -8.59
CA VAL A 160 -6.71 -7.12 -7.71
C VAL A 160 -7.40 -7.69 -6.48
N ASP A 161 -8.24 -8.72 -6.65
CA ASP A 161 -8.88 -9.40 -5.52
C ASP A 161 -7.87 -10.12 -4.63
N ALA A 162 -6.84 -10.75 -5.21
CA ALA A 162 -5.74 -11.35 -4.46
C ALA A 162 -4.96 -10.33 -3.63
N MET A 163 -4.80 -9.08 -4.11
CA MET A 163 -4.20 -8.00 -3.32
C MET A 163 -5.10 -7.57 -2.15
N ARG A 164 -6.43 -7.58 -2.34
CA ARG A 164 -7.40 -7.09 -1.35
C ARG A 164 -7.66 -8.09 -0.22
N PHE A 165 -7.68 -9.38 -0.52
CA PHE A 165 -8.13 -10.43 0.40
C PHE A 165 -7.05 -11.43 0.83
N SER A 166 -5.76 -11.07 0.73
CA SER A 166 -4.68 -11.95 1.19
C SER A 166 -4.56 -11.98 2.72
N GLU A 167 -5.10 -13.03 3.34
CA GLU A 167 -4.84 -13.40 4.74
C GLU A 167 -3.51 -14.18 4.91
N ASP A 168 -2.83 -14.49 3.81
CA ASP A 168 -1.62 -15.32 3.79
C ASP A 168 -0.33 -14.54 4.09
N LYS A 169 0.72 -15.29 4.44
CA LYS A 169 2.08 -14.76 4.70
C LYS A 169 2.72 -14.12 3.46
N ILE A 170 2.25 -14.47 2.26
CA ILE A 170 2.73 -13.96 0.97
C ILE A 170 1.65 -13.05 0.41
N LYS A 171 2.04 -11.81 0.08
CA LYS A 171 1.11 -10.78 -0.41
C LYS A 171 1.54 -10.32 -1.80
N LEU A 172 0.58 -10.25 -2.72
CA LEU A 172 0.78 -9.58 -3.99
C LEU A 172 0.83 -8.06 -3.74
N LEU A 173 1.92 -7.42 -4.15
CA LEU A 173 2.15 -6.00 -3.91
C LEU A 173 1.80 -5.15 -5.14
N ASP A 174 2.09 -5.68 -6.33
CA ASP A 174 1.88 -5.03 -7.61
C ASP A 174 1.82 -6.09 -8.73
N HIS A 175 1.20 -5.76 -9.85
CA HIS A 175 1.19 -6.59 -11.05
C HIS A 175 1.27 -5.73 -12.32
N THR A 176 1.92 -6.26 -13.35
CA THR A 176 2.06 -5.59 -14.64
C THR A 176 2.03 -6.63 -15.76
N PHE A 177 1.35 -6.33 -16.86
CA PHE A 177 1.35 -7.16 -18.06
C PHE A 177 2.49 -6.71 -18.99
N GLU A 178 3.56 -7.51 -19.07
CA GLU A 178 4.73 -7.18 -19.89
C GLU A 178 4.49 -7.40 -21.39
N SER A 179 3.75 -8.44 -21.77
CA SER A 179 3.46 -8.75 -23.16
C SER A 179 2.18 -9.57 -23.31
N SER A 180 1.55 -9.42 -24.46
CA SER A 180 0.40 -10.21 -24.87
C SER A 180 0.47 -10.38 -26.39
N SER A 181 0.45 -11.61 -26.87
CA SER A 181 0.42 -11.93 -28.30
C SER A 181 -0.77 -12.81 -28.60
N LEU A 182 -1.35 -12.62 -29.78
CA LEU A 182 -2.34 -13.53 -30.33
C LEU A 182 -1.62 -14.58 -31.16
N LEU A 183 -1.88 -15.85 -30.85
CA LEU A 183 -1.53 -16.97 -31.72
C LEU A 183 -2.80 -17.34 -32.49
N VAL A 184 -2.99 -16.71 -33.64
CA VAL A 184 -4.01 -17.14 -34.59
C VAL A 184 -3.39 -18.27 -35.40
N GLU A 185 -3.84 -19.50 -35.16
CA GLU A 185 -3.54 -20.59 -36.09
C GLU A 185 -4.29 -20.28 -37.38
N ASP A 186 -3.58 -19.79 -38.39
CA ASP A 186 -4.03 -19.86 -39.77
C ASP A 186 -4.15 -21.35 -40.11
N ARG A 187 -5.33 -21.92 -39.85
CA ARG A 187 -5.76 -23.11 -40.59
C ARG A 187 -5.87 -22.68 -42.03
N GLN A 188 -4.75 -22.80 -42.74
CA GLN A 188 -4.73 -22.87 -44.19
C GLN A 188 -5.80 -23.88 -44.58
N THR A 189 -6.92 -23.39 -45.09
CA THR A 189 -7.82 -24.16 -45.93
C THR A 189 -6.99 -24.56 -47.15
N SER A 190 -6.31 -25.70 -47.04
CA SER A 190 -5.72 -26.41 -48.17
C SER A 190 -6.87 -26.90 -49.05
N SER A 191 -7.38 -26.00 -49.89
CA SER A 191 -8.15 -26.34 -51.07
C SER A 191 -7.68 -25.50 -52.25
N ASP A 192 -6.37 -25.34 -52.41
CA ASP A 192 -5.82 -25.05 -53.73
C ASP A 192 -5.94 -26.32 -54.56
N THR A 193 -7.12 -26.45 -55.17
CA THR A 193 -7.36 -27.40 -56.25
C THR A 193 -6.40 -27.00 -57.37
N ASN A 194 -5.33 -27.76 -57.52
CA ASN A 194 -4.29 -27.52 -58.50
C ASN A 194 -4.81 -27.86 -59.91
N PHE A 195 -5.39 -26.85 -60.59
CA PHE A 195 -5.88 -26.98 -61.97
C PHE A 195 -4.76 -27.02 -63.03
N SER A 196 -3.49 -26.90 -62.64
CA SER A 196 -2.36 -26.92 -63.57
C SER A 196 -1.91 -28.33 -63.99
N LYS A 197 -2.59 -29.41 -63.55
CA LYS A 197 -2.31 -30.81 -63.94
C LYS A 197 -3.29 -31.43 -64.95
N LEU A 198 -4.24 -30.66 -65.50
CA LEU A 198 -5.28 -31.17 -66.39
C LEU A 198 -5.05 -30.88 -67.89
N LEU A 199 -3.83 -30.56 -68.31
CA LEU A 199 -3.49 -30.26 -69.72
C LEU A 199 -2.42 -31.17 -70.34
N ASP A 200 -2.09 -32.30 -69.72
CA ASP A 200 -1.11 -33.25 -70.26
C ASP A 200 -1.64 -34.70 -70.33
N LEU A 201 -2.89 -34.88 -70.78
CA LEU A 201 -3.42 -36.15 -71.27
C LEU A 201 -4.30 -35.95 -72.50
#